data_AF-K2AE76-F1
#
_entry.id   AF-K2AE76-F1
#
_cell.length_a   1.000
_cell.length_b   1.000
_cell.length_c   1.000
_cell.angle_alpha   90.00
_cell.angle_beta   90.00
_cell.angle_gamma   90.00
#
_symmetry.space_group_name_H-M   'P 1'
#
loop_
_entity.id
_entity.type
_entity.pdbx_description
1 polymer ?
#
loop_
_entity_poly.entity_id
_entity_poly.type
_entity_poly.pdbx_seq_one_letter_code
_entity_poly.pdbx_strand_id
1 'polypeptide(L)'
;MKRKIAAIEKGLARHKGLPAMGVLAALGGREQAAICGAVLAARSARIPVILDGFICTAAASALYAADPTLLDHCLVGHCSAEPGHRKLLAALNKRAVLEFDMRLGEGSGAALALGIVRAALECHNGMATFGEAGVSEA
;
A
#
# COMPACT_ATOMS: atom_id res chain seq x y z
N MET A 1 -11.50 -19.35 -13.46
CA MET A 1 -12.11 -18.38 -12.52
C MET A 1 -13.14 -18.97 -11.56
N LYS A 2 -14.18 -19.70 -12.01
CA LYS A 2 -15.26 -20.22 -11.13
C LYS A 2 -14.78 -20.91 -9.83
N ARG A 3 -13.78 -21.80 -9.92
CA ARG A 3 -13.20 -22.49 -8.74
C ARG A 3 -12.57 -21.54 -7.72
N LYS A 4 -11.85 -20.50 -8.18
CA LYS A 4 -11.22 -19.50 -7.31
C LYS A 4 -12.29 -18.71 -6.55
N ILE A 5 -13.34 -18.29 -7.24
CA ILE A 5 -14.48 -17.59 -6.64
C ILE A 5 -15.15 -18.47 -5.58
N ALA A 6 -15.49 -19.72 -5.92
CA ALA A 6 -16.13 -20.65 -4.98
C ALA A 6 -15.28 -20.91 -3.72
N ALA A 7 -13.95 -21.00 -3.86
CA ALA A 7 -13.05 -21.13 -2.72
C ALA A 7 -13.08 -19.88 -1.81
N ILE A 8 -13.06 -18.68 -2.40
CA ILE A 8 -13.16 -17.41 -1.68
C ILE A 8 -14.51 -17.31 -0.97
N GLU A 9 -15.63 -17.57 -1.66
CA GLU A 9 -16.98 -17.53 -1.09
C GLU A 9 -17.13 -18.48 0.09
N LYS A 10 -16.61 -19.71 -0.02
CA LYS A 10 -16.62 -20.69 1.07
C LYS A 10 -15.83 -20.19 2.29
N GLY A 11 -14.66 -19.59 2.07
CA GLY A 11 -13.85 -18.99 3.15
C GLY A 11 -14.58 -17.84 3.84
N LEU A 12 -15.14 -16.91 3.05
CA LEU A 12 -15.91 -15.78 3.57
C LEU A 12 -17.14 -16.22 4.38
N ALA A 13 -17.88 -17.22 3.89
CA ALA A 13 -19.03 -17.77 4.60
C ALA A 13 -18.64 -18.41 5.94
N ARG A 14 -17.52 -19.14 5.98
CA ARG A 14 -17.06 -19.81 7.20
C ARG A 14 -16.52 -18.85 8.26
N HIS A 15 -15.88 -17.76 7.85
CA HIS A 15 -15.18 -16.83 8.74
C HIS A 15 -15.89 -15.47 8.89
N LYS A 16 -17.21 -15.45 8.65
CA LYS A 16 -18.04 -14.25 8.78
C LYS A 16 -18.01 -13.69 10.20
N GLY A 17 -17.87 -12.37 10.33
CA GLY A 17 -17.95 -11.65 11.60
C GLY A 17 -16.66 -11.67 12.44
N LEU A 18 -15.56 -12.23 11.91
CA LEU A 18 -14.27 -12.12 12.59
C LEU A 18 -13.77 -10.65 12.60
N PRO A 19 -13.08 -10.22 13.67
CA PRO A 19 -12.38 -8.94 13.67
C PRO A 19 -11.25 -8.95 12.63
N ALA A 20 -10.72 -7.78 12.28
CA ALA A 20 -9.73 -7.63 11.20
C ALA A 20 -8.52 -8.58 11.32
N MET A 21 -7.93 -8.70 12.52
CA MET A 21 -6.83 -9.65 12.75
C MET A 21 -7.27 -11.12 12.70
N GLY A 22 -8.51 -11.41 13.08
CA GLY A 22 -9.10 -12.74 12.91
C GLY A 22 -9.30 -13.10 11.43
N VAL A 23 -9.68 -12.12 10.60
CA VAL A 23 -9.76 -12.28 9.14
C VAL A 23 -8.37 -12.57 8.56
N LEU A 24 -7.33 -11.82 8.95
CA LEU A 24 -5.96 -12.10 8.51
C LEU A 24 -5.49 -13.50 8.91
N ALA A 25 -5.78 -13.93 10.14
CA ALA A 25 -5.42 -15.26 10.62
C ALA A 25 -6.16 -16.39 9.88
N ALA A 26 -7.41 -16.17 9.49
CA ALA A 26 -8.25 -17.19 8.87
C ALA A 26 -8.09 -17.27 7.33
N LEU A 27 -7.94 -16.13 6.68
CA LEU A 27 -7.97 -16.01 5.21
C LEU A 27 -6.65 -15.51 4.61
N GLY A 28 -5.71 -15.06 5.43
CA GLY A 28 -4.38 -14.67 5.00
C GLY A 28 -3.38 -15.83 4.98
N GLY A 29 -2.12 -15.49 4.75
CA GLY A 29 -0.96 -16.37 4.77
C GLY A 29 0.19 -15.80 5.59
N ARG A 30 1.25 -16.59 5.75
CA ARG A 30 2.42 -16.21 6.56
C ARG A 30 3.11 -14.95 6.03
N GLU A 31 3.23 -14.82 4.72
CA GLU A 31 3.78 -13.61 4.09
C GLU A 31 2.93 -12.36 4.36
N GLN A 32 1.60 -12.48 4.37
CA GLN A 32 0.71 -11.35 4.62
C GLN A 32 0.76 -10.92 6.09
N ALA A 33 0.85 -11.89 7.01
CA ALA A 33 1.11 -11.61 8.42
C ALA A 33 2.49 -10.94 8.63
N ALA A 34 3.53 -11.39 7.93
CA ALA A 34 4.85 -10.77 7.96
C ALA A 34 4.84 -9.33 7.42
N ILE A 35 4.11 -9.07 6.33
CA ILE A 35 3.92 -7.70 5.80
C ILE A 35 3.25 -6.80 6.84
N CYS A 36 2.18 -7.28 7.49
CA CYS A 36 1.53 -6.51 8.55
C CYS A 36 2.48 -6.20 9.72
N GLY A 37 3.25 -7.20 10.15
CA GLY A 37 4.26 -7.02 11.20
C GLY A 37 5.33 -6.01 10.81
N ALA A 38 5.84 -6.06 9.58
CA ALA A 38 6.81 -5.10 9.07
C ALA A 38 6.26 -3.67 9.01
N VAL A 39 5.00 -3.49 8.59
CA VAL A 39 4.34 -2.18 8.58
C VAL A 39 4.21 -1.60 9.99
N LEU A 40 3.80 -2.42 10.97
CA LEU A 40 3.67 -2.00 12.37
C LEU A 40 5.03 -1.69 13.02
N ALA A 41 6.05 -2.50 12.75
CA ALA A 41 7.41 -2.25 13.22
C ALA A 41 7.97 -0.94 12.64
N ALA A 42 7.80 -0.71 11.33
CA ALA A 42 8.20 0.53 10.67
C ALA A 42 7.48 1.74 11.26
N ARG A 43 6.17 1.64 11.53
CA ARG A 43 5.40 2.70 12.21
C ARG A 43 6.00 3.04 13.56
N SER A 44 6.27 2.03 14.38
CA SER A 44 6.86 2.18 15.72
C SER A 44 8.24 2.84 15.67
N ALA A 45 9.00 2.57 14.60
CA ALA A 45 10.30 3.18 14.33
C ALA A 45 10.22 4.55 13.62
N ARG A 46 9.02 5.07 13.33
CA ARG A 46 8.79 6.29 12.54
C ARG A 46 9.42 6.24 11.12
N ILE A 47 9.41 5.05 10.52
CA ILE A 47 9.91 4.80 9.17
C ILE A 47 8.72 4.74 8.20
N PRO A 48 8.68 5.60 7.15
CA PRO A 48 7.64 5.50 6.13
C PRO A 48 7.79 4.21 5.32
N VAL A 49 6.67 3.65 4.87
CA VAL A 49 6.63 2.41 4.08
C VAL A 49 6.07 2.69 2.70
N ILE A 50 6.67 2.11 1.67
CA ILE A 50 6.09 2.05 0.32
C ILE A 50 5.58 0.62 0.13
N LEU A 51 4.25 0.46 0.14
CA LEU A 51 3.60 -0.81 -0.20
C LEU A 51 3.75 -1.07 -1.70
N ASP A 52 3.88 -2.32 -2.10
CA ASP A 52 4.13 -2.67 -3.51
C ASP A 52 2.86 -2.67 -4.36
N GLY A 53 2.43 -3.84 -4.82
CA GLY A 53 1.23 -4.07 -5.61
C GLY A 53 0.11 -4.74 -4.82
N PHE A 54 -0.78 -5.42 -5.54
CA PHE A 54 -2.05 -5.91 -5.01
C PHE A 54 -1.93 -6.77 -3.75
N ILE A 55 -1.06 -7.78 -3.74
CA ILE A 55 -0.91 -8.69 -2.59
C ILE A 55 -0.38 -7.96 -1.35
N CYS A 56 0.57 -7.05 -1.53
CA CYS A 56 1.13 -6.26 -0.44
C CYS A 56 0.07 -5.34 0.19
N THR A 57 -0.67 -4.62 -0.65
CA THR A 57 -1.77 -3.75 -0.22
C THR A 57 -2.92 -4.55 0.40
N ALA A 58 -3.25 -5.74 -0.14
CA ALA A 58 -4.29 -6.61 0.40
C ALA A 58 -3.91 -7.12 1.81
N ALA A 59 -2.64 -7.45 2.05
CA ALA A 59 -2.17 -7.77 3.39
C ALA A 59 -2.36 -6.59 4.35
N ALA A 60 -1.84 -5.41 3.98
CA ALA A 60 -1.92 -4.20 4.80
C ALA A 60 -3.36 -3.73 5.07
N SER A 61 -4.33 -4.10 4.21
CA SER A 61 -5.74 -3.74 4.41
C SER A 61 -6.34 -4.30 5.70
N ALA A 62 -5.80 -5.40 6.25
CA ALA A 62 -6.19 -5.90 7.57
C ALA A 62 -5.85 -4.91 8.69
N LEU A 63 -4.72 -4.18 8.58
CA LEU A 63 -4.38 -3.12 9.54
C LEU A 63 -5.32 -1.94 9.40
N TYR A 64 -5.63 -1.51 8.17
CA TYR A 64 -6.59 -0.42 7.93
C TYR A 64 -7.99 -0.74 8.48
N ALA A 65 -8.43 -1.99 8.33
CA ALA A 65 -9.71 -2.44 8.88
C ALA A 65 -9.70 -2.49 10.42
N ALA A 66 -8.53 -2.65 11.05
CA ALA A 66 -8.39 -2.57 12.51
C ALA A 66 -8.38 -1.11 12.98
N ASP A 67 -7.60 -0.26 12.33
CA ASP A 67 -7.52 1.18 12.54
C ASP A 67 -6.95 1.85 11.28
N PRO A 68 -7.70 2.74 10.60
CA PRO A 68 -7.24 3.42 9.39
C PRO A 68 -5.89 4.14 9.55
N THR A 69 -5.61 4.68 10.74
CA THR A 69 -4.40 5.47 11.00
C THR A 69 -3.13 4.63 10.92
N LEU A 70 -3.24 3.31 11.06
CA LEU A 70 -2.10 2.38 10.98
C LEU A 70 -1.43 2.38 9.62
N LEU A 71 -2.08 2.90 8.57
CA LEU A 71 -1.48 3.06 7.24
C LEU A 71 -1.12 4.50 6.90
N ASP A 72 -1.21 5.47 7.82
CA ASP A 72 -0.90 6.89 7.52
C ASP A 72 0.55 7.10 7.08
N HIS A 73 1.48 6.29 7.61
CA HIS A 73 2.89 6.31 7.23
C HIS A 73 3.18 5.49 5.95
N CYS A 74 2.15 4.96 5.28
CA CYS A 74 2.29 4.16 4.09
C CYS A 74 1.89 4.91 2.81
N LEU A 75 2.76 4.84 1.80
CA LEU A 75 2.45 5.09 0.40
C LEU A 75 2.18 3.78 -0.33
N VAL A 76 1.51 3.84 -1.48
CA VAL A 76 1.40 2.70 -2.41
C VAL A 76 2.28 2.99 -3.62
N GLY A 77 3.23 2.11 -3.90
CA GLY A 77 4.23 2.27 -4.95
C GLY A 77 3.60 2.25 -6.33
N HIS A 78 2.76 1.25 -6.63
CA HIS A 78 2.10 1.19 -7.93
C HIS A 78 0.69 0.61 -7.89
N CYS A 79 -0.18 1.09 -8.76
CA CYS A 79 -1.46 0.44 -9.05
C CYS A 79 -1.19 -0.76 -9.96
N SER A 80 -1.05 -1.94 -9.36
CA SER A 80 -0.98 -3.20 -10.11
C SER A 80 -2.13 -3.40 -11.10
N ALA A 81 -1.83 -4.03 -12.24
CA ALA A 81 -2.80 -4.47 -13.24
C ALA A 81 -3.73 -5.60 -12.76
N GLU A 82 -3.56 -6.10 -11.53
CA GLU A 82 -4.51 -7.02 -10.91
C GLU A 82 -5.89 -6.35 -10.74
N PRO A 83 -7.00 -6.97 -11.21
CA PRO A 83 -8.32 -6.31 -11.30
C PRO A 83 -8.87 -5.76 -9.97
N GLY A 84 -8.43 -6.34 -8.84
CA GLY A 84 -8.87 -5.94 -7.52
C GLY A 84 -8.15 -4.71 -6.95
N HIS A 85 -7.00 -4.32 -7.50
CA HIS A 85 -6.13 -3.37 -6.80
C HIS A 85 -6.70 -1.95 -6.79
N ARG A 86 -7.20 -1.46 -7.93
CA ARG A 86 -7.82 -0.12 -7.99
C ARG A 86 -9.03 -0.01 -7.04
N LYS A 87 -9.85 -1.05 -6.94
CA LYS A 87 -10.99 -1.11 -6.01
C LYS A 87 -10.52 -1.10 -4.55
N LEU A 88 -9.46 -1.85 -4.24
CA LEU A 88 -8.86 -1.87 -2.92
C LEU A 88 -8.29 -0.49 -2.54
N LEU A 89 -7.57 0.17 -3.45
CA LEU A 89 -7.04 1.51 -3.22
C LEU A 89 -8.15 2.53 -2.92
N ALA A 90 -9.26 2.47 -3.65
CA ALA A 90 -10.43 3.30 -3.36
C ALA A 90 -11.00 3.02 -1.96
N ALA A 91 -11.12 1.75 -1.56
CA ALA A 91 -11.61 1.36 -0.23
C ALA A 91 -10.68 1.80 0.91
N LEU A 92 -9.37 1.89 0.65
CA LEU A 92 -8.35 2.36 1.59
C LEU A 92 -8.14 3.88 1.54
N ASN A 93 -8.84 4.60 0.66
CA ASN A 93 -8.60 6.02 0.38
C ASN A 93 -7.11 6.33 0.08
N LYS A 94 -6.46 5.46 -0.70
CA LYS A 94 -5.05 5.58 -1.10
C LYS A 94 -4.94 5.80 -2.61
N ARG A 95 -3.92 6.54 -3.03
CA ARG A 95 -3.51 6.68 -4.44
C ARG A 95 -2.11 6.09 -4.60
N ALA A 96 -1.90 5.36 -5.67
CA ALA A 96 -0.57 4.84 -6.00
C ALA A 96 0.31 5.93 -6.63
N VAL A 97 1.63 5.81 -6.44
CA VAL A 97 2.63 6.70 -7.06
C VAL A 97 2.71 6.45 -8.56
N LEU A 98 2.66 5.17 -8.98
CA LEU A 98 2.83 4.74 -10.36
C LEU A 98 1.63 3.95 -10.89
N GLU A 99 1.40 4.02 -12.20
CA GLU A 99 0.41 3.20 -12.91
C GLU A 99 1.00 2.75 -14.26
N PHE A 100 1.82 1.69 -14.21
CA PHE A 100 2.63 1.18 -15.33
C PHE A 100 2.24 -0.24 -15.76
N ASP A 101 1.00 -0.65 -15.51
CA ASP A 101 0.49 -2.00 -15.84
C ASP A 101 1.31 -3.18 -15.26
N MET A 102 2.08 -2.92 -14.19
CA MET A 102 2.91 -3.92 -13.53
C MET A 102 2.07 -4.92 -12.73
N ARG A 103 2.53 -6.18 -12.64
CA ARG A 103 1.88 -7.26 -11.86
C ARG A 103 2.84 -8.36 -11.41
N LEU A 104 4.14 -8.05 -11.33
CA LEU A 104 5.15 -9.00 -10.89
C LEU A 104 5.04 -9.25 -9.38
N GLY A 105 4.90 -8.18 -8.59
CA GLY A 105 4.99 -8.25 -7.14
C GLY A 105 6.43 -8.11 -6.66
N GLU A 106 6.79 -8.83 -5.60
CA GLU A 106 8.16 -8.94 -5.05
C GLU A 106 8.77 -7.61 -4.57
N GLY A 107 7.96 -6.56 -4.41
CA GLY A 107 8.47 -5.23 -4.05
C GLY A 107 8.95 -4.40 -5.24
N SER A 108 8.77 -4.88 -6.47
CA SER A 108 9.29 -4.22 -7.68
C SER A 108 8.68 -2.82 -7.92
N GLY A 109 7.38 -2.65 -7.73
CA GLY A 109 6.71 -1.36 -7.85
C GLY A 109 7.02 -0.42 -6.70
N ALA A 110 7.19 -0.93 -5.47
CA ALA A 110 7.68 -0.15 -4.34
C ALA A 110 9.11 0.36 -4.58
N ALA A 111 10.01 -0.50 -5.05
CA ALA A 111 11.39 -0.15 -5.37
C ALA A 111 11.47 0.91 -6.48
N LEU A 112 10.64 0.80 -7.52
CA LEU A 112 10.57 1.80 -8.59
C LEU A 112 10.03 3.14 -8.08
N ALA A 113 8.97 3.12 -7.28
CA ALA A 113 8.36 4.33 -6.70
C ALA A 113 9.31 5.08 -5.75
N LEU A 114 10.27 4.39 -5.11
CA LEU A 114 11.28 5.01 -4.27
C LEU A 114 12.09 6.08 -5.03
N GLY A 115 12.36 5.88 -6.32
CA GLY A 115 13.05 6.88 -7.15
C GLY A 115 12.26 8.18 -7.25
N ILE A 116 10.93 8.09 -7.42
CA ILE A 116 10.04 9.25 -7.48
C ILE A 116 9.97 9.96 -6.12
N VAL A 117 9.88 9.21 -5.02
CA VAL A 117 9.86 9.77 -3.67
C VAL A 117 11.16 10.53 -3.38
N ARG A 118 12.33 9.97 -3.75
CA ARG A 118 13.61 10.66 -3.61
C ARG A 118 13.67 11.94 -4.43
N ALA A 119 13.23 11.91 -5.68
CA ALA A 119 13.17 13.11 -6.52
C ALA A 119 12.25 14.20 -5.92
N ALA A 120 11.12 13.81 -5.32
CA ALA A 120 10.24 14.75 -4.63
C ALA A 120 10.91 15.38 -3.40
N LEU A 121 11.70 14.61 -2.65
CA LEU A 121 12.47 15.13 -1.51
C LEU A 121 13.58 16.09 -1.95
N GLU A 122 14.31 15.77 -3.02
CA GLU A 122 15.32 16.67 -3.59
C GLU A 122 14.70 17.98 -4.08
N CYS A 123 13.54 17.90 -4.73
CA CYS A 123 12.78 19.07 -5.14
C CYS A 123 12.37 19.93 -3.93
N HIS A 124 11.81 19.30 -2.89
CA HIS A 124 11.36 20.00 -1.70
C HIS A 124 12.50 20.66 -0.90
N ASN A 125 13.62 19.96 -0.75
CA ASN A 125 14.74 20.40 0.09
C ASN A 125 15.76 21.27 -0.65
N GLY A 126 15.85 21.14 -1.98
CA GLY A 126 16.93 21.70 -2.79
C GLY A 126 16.50 22.79 -3.77
N MET A 127 15.20 23.00 -4.01
CA MET A 127 14.77 24.11 -4.87
C MET A 127 14.80 25.45 -4.13
N ALA A 128 15.40 26.45 -4.78
CA ALA A 128 15.34 27.83 -4.33
C ALA A 128 13.90 28.35 -4.37
N THR A 129 13.54 29.14 -3.36
CA THR A 129 12.34 29.97 -3.37
C THR A 129 12.44 31.06 -4.45
N PHE A 130 11.32 31.68 -4.82
CA PHE A 130 11.34 32.78 -5.81
C PHE A 130 12.27 33.93 -5.41
N GLY A 131 12.33 34.26 -4.11
CA GLY A 131 13.24 35.29 -3.58
C GLY A 131 14.72 34.91 -3.73
N GLU A 132 15.08 33.67 -3.42
CA GLU A 132 16.45 33.16 -3.59
C GLU A 132 16.87 33.06 -5.06
N ALA A 133 15.91 32.72 -5.93
CA ALA A 133 16.14 32.60 -7.37
C ALA A 133 16.11 33.94 -8.13
N GLY A 134 15.76 35.06 -7.46
CA GLY A 134 15.65 36.38 -8.08
C GLY A 134 14.52 36.47 -9.12
N VAL A 135 13.46 35.68 -8.96
CA VAL A 135 12.29 35.71 -9.84
C VAL A 135 11.36 36.83 -9.38
N SER A 136 11.11 37.80 -10.26
CA SER A 136 10.18 38.90 -10.00
C SER A 136 8.75 38.40 -9.81
N GLU A 137 8.05 38.95 -8.82
CA GLU A 137 6.60 38.76 -8.66
C GLU A 137 5.88 39.38 -9.87
N ALA A 138 4.90 38.65 -10.42
CA ALA A 138 4.08 39.09 -11.55
C ALA A 138 2.86 39.90 -11.09
#